data_AF-A0A925BAQ2-F1
#
_entry.id   AF-A0A925BAQ2-F1
#
_cell.length_a   1.000
_cell.length_b   1.000
_cell.length_c   1.000
_cell.angle_alpha   90.00
_cell.angle_beta   90.00
_cell.angle_gamma   90.00
#
_symmetry.space_group_name_H-M   'P 1'
#
loop_
_entity.id
_entity.type
_entity.pdbx_description
1 polymer ?
#
loop_
_entity_poly.entity_id
_entity_poly.type
_entity_poly.pdbx_seq_one_letter_code
_entity_poly.pdbx_strand_id
1 'polypeptide(L)'
;MSTPVLISMIDLLQTGGFSDLPFGMPRDEFIGKVGDTDYFVFAFRRDRSPSLLRYGNVEFFITTDSHLLYGFWWEPTETEVPQGNHRLQIDPWIFRGGVSRSSVEQGLRDAKIAFTGSKSTDGVYALSLASGVSLTFFGDEEGENAGKLCAVSAVRLDLLPDQEPTKQVSMTLTVQEVERIKLDAARQGVSVANLCAAWIRQRLRSGEDTTETVASDTRQENQ
;
A
#
# COMPACT_ATOMS: atom_id res chain seq x y z
N MET A 1 -27.16 -16.72 -15.02
CA MET A 1 -26.48 -15.68 -14.22
C MET A 1 -25.46 -16.40 -13.37
N SER A 2 -24.19 -16.00 -13.42
CA SER A 2 -23.15 -16.63 -12.58
C SER A 2 -23.37 -16.27 -11.12
N THR A 3 -23.23 -17.25 -10.22
CA THR A 3 -23.32 -17.03 -8.77
C THR A 3 -22.25 -16.03 -8.33
N PRO A 4 -22.59 -15.04 -7.47
CA PRO A 4 -21.58 -14.16 -6.87
C PRO A 4 -20.51 -14.96 -6.13
N VAL A 5 -19.26 -14.52 -6.23
CA VAL A 5 -18.16 -15.04 -5.41
C VAL A 5 -18.36 -14.52 -3.99
N LEU A 6 -18.23 -15.39 -2.99
CA LEU A 6 -18.27 -15.01 -1.57
C LEU A 6 -16.86 -15.15 -0.99
N ILE A 7 -16.32 -14.06 -0.45
CA ILE A 7 -15.10 -14.09 0.36
C ILE A 7 -15.42 -13.77 1.82
N SER A 8 -14.61 -14.27 2.74
CA SER A 8 -14.82 -14.06 4.17
C SER A 8 -13.65 -13.34 4.80
N MET A 9 -13.96 -12.32 5.60
CA MET A 9 -12.94 -11.60 6.34
C MET A 9 -12.28 -12.48 7.42
N ILE A 10 -12.99 -13.46 8.00
CA ILE A 10 -12.34 -14.38 8.95
C ILE A 10 -11.33 -15.30 8.26
N ASP A 11 -11.61 -15.72 7.02
CA ASP A 11 -10.67 -16.50 6.20
C ASP A 11 -9.39 -15.70 5.93
N LEU A 12 -9.54 -14.43 5.53
CA LEU A 12 -8.42 -13.50 5.35
C LEU A 12 -7.53 -13.43 6.60
N LEU A 13 -8.12 -13.26 7.77
CA LEU A 13 -7.38 -13.17 9.03
C LEU A 13 -6.65 -14.47 9.38
N GLN A 14 -7.23 -15.63 9.04
CA GLN A 14 -6.66 -16.93 9.36
C GLN A 14 -5.55 -17.34 8.39
N THR A 15 -5.71 -17.03 7.11
CA THR A 15 -4.85 -17.59 6.05
C THR A 15 -3.98 -16.56 5.35
N GLY A 16 -4.31 -15.27 5.47
CA GLY A 16 -3.61 -14.19 4.78
C GLY A 16 -4.02 -14.03 3.32
N GLY A 17 -5.12 -14.67 2.91
CA GLY A 17 -5.73 -14.53 1.60
C GLY A 17 -7.18 -14.99 1.63
N PHE A 18 -7.83 -15.05 0.47
CA PHE A 18 -9.17 -15.60 0.36
C PHE A 18 -9.10 -16.95 -0.33
N SER A 19 -9.81 -17.96 0.20
CA SER A 19 -9.77 -19.33 -0.32
C SER A 19 -10.03 -19.42 -1.83
N ASP A 20 -11.01 -18.67 -2.33
CA ASP A 20 -11.39 -18.67 -3.76
C ASP A 20 -10.63 -17.65 -4.62
N LEU A 21 -9.99 -16.67 -3.98
CA LEU A 21 -9.25 -15.55 -4.58
C LEU A 21 -7.87 -15.39 -3.90
N PRO A 22 -6.99 -16.40 -3.98
CA PRO A 22 -5.69 -16.36 -3.34
C PRO A 22 -4.81 -15.23 -3.88
N PHE A 23 -3.98 -14.65 -3.02
CA PHE A 23 -2.87 -13.81 -3.46
C PHE A 23 -1.91 -14.63 -4.34
N GLY A 24 -1.39 -14.00 -5.39
CA GLY A 24 -0.68 -14.62 -6.49
C GLY A 24 -1.59 -14.96 -7.69
N MET A 25 -2.91 -14.82 -7.57
CA MET A 25 -3.83 -15.03 -8.69
C MET A 25 -3.57 -14.03 -9.83
N PRO A 26 -3.47 -14.47 -11.10
CA PRO A 26 -3.38 -13.58 -12.24
C PRO A 26 -4.60 -12.67 -12.34
N ARG A 27 -4.40 -11.40 -12.68
CA ARG A 27 -5.46 -10.38 -12.78
C ARG A 27 -6.63 -10.83 -13.65
N ASP A 28 -6.34 -11.39 -14.81
CA ASP A 28 -7.39 -11.77 -15.76
C ASP A 28 -8.23 -12.96 -15.23
N GLU A 29 -7.62 -13.85 -14.45
CA GLU A 29 -8.35 -14.90 -13.72
C GLU A 29 -9.21 -14.32 -12.60
N PHE A 30 -8.66 -13.39 -11.82
CA PHE A 30 -9.39 -12.68 -10.77
C PHE A 30 -10.62 -11.97 -11.35
N ILE A 31 -10.45 -11.13 -12.38
CA ILE A 31 -11.55 -10.43 -13.07
C ILE A 31 -12.53 -11.45 -13.69
N GLY A 32 -12.05 -12.56 -14.24
CA GLY A 32 -12.92 -13.63 -14.75
C GLY A 32 -13.86 -14.22 -13.68
N LYS A 33 -13.39 -14.32 -12.43
CA LYS A 33 -14.17 -14.80 -11.29
C LYS A 33 -15.13 -13.75 -10.75
N VAL A 34 -14.62 -12.57 -10.38
CA VAL A 34 -15.39 -11.54 -9.66
C VAL A 34 -16.09 -10.54 -10.58
N GLY A 35 -15.82 -10.59 -11.88
CA GLY A 35 -16.40 -9.70 -12.87
C GLY A 35 -15.77 -8.30 -12.88
N ASP A 36 -16.49 -7.38 -13.53
CA ASP A 36 -16.04 -6.00 -13.71
C ASP A 36 -15.94 -5.27 -12.37
N THR A 37 -14.90 -4.43 -12.29
CA THR A 37 -14.61 -3.56 -11.15
C THR A 37 -15.46 -2.29 -11.23
N ASP A 38 -15.82 -1.70 -10.09
CA ASP A 38 -16.59 -0.45 -10.06
C ASP A 38 -15.69 0.75 -10.34
N TYR A 39 -14.43 0.65 -9.95
CA TYR A 39 -13.40 1.66 -10.16
C TYR A 39 -12.01 1.01 -10.29
N PHE A 40 -11.07 1.68 -10.97
CA PHE A 40 -9.69 1.21 -11.10
C PHE A 40 -8.71 2.38 -11.21
N VAL A 41 -7.45 2.11 -10.83
CA VAL A 41 -6.34 3.06 -10.93
C VAL A 41 -5.17 2.42 -11.65
N PHE A 42 -4.49 3.21 -12.48
CA PHE A 42 -3.20 2.86 -13.06
C PHE A 42 -2.07 3.45 -12.22
N ALA A 43 -1.02 2.67 -11.94
CA ALA A 43 0.14 3.17 -11.20
C ALA A 43 0.82 4.33 -11.96
N PHE A 44 0.95 4.20 -13.28
CA PHE A 44 1.46 5.25 -14.15
C PHE A 44 0.54 5.50 -15.33
N ARG A 45 0.54 6.75 -15.83
CA ARG A 45 -0.26 7.15 -17.01
C ARG A 45 0.00 6.32 -18.28
N ARG A 46 1.19 5.70 -18.38
CA ARG A 46 1.61 4.88 -19.53
C ARG A 46 1.23 3.41 -19.39
N ASP A 47 0.76 2.98 -18.22
CA ASP A 47 0.46 1.59 -17.98
C ASP A 47 -0.76 1.18 -18.78
N ARG A 48 -0.73 -0.05 -19.30
CA ARG A 48 -1.83 -0.63 -20.06
C ARG A 48 -2.81 -1.40 -19.18
N SER A 49 -2.48 -1.52 -17.91
CA SER A 49 -3.08 -2.44 -16.96
C SER A 49 -3.27 -1.73 -15.62
N PRO A 50 -4.47 -1.72 -15.03
CA PRO A 50 -4.67 -1.13 -13.71
C PRO A 50 -3.90 -1.90 -12.64
N SER A 51 -3.39 -1.17 -11.65
CA SER A 51 -2.69 -1.70 -10.46
C SER A 51 -3.60 -1.75 -9.22
N LEU A 52 -4.77 -1.12 -9.27
CA LEU A 52 -5.79 -1.17 -8.23
C LEU A 52 -7.14 -1.40 -8.88
N LEU A 53 -7.91 -2.33 -8.30
CA LEU A 53 -9.30 -2.62 -8.66
C LEU A 53 -10.17 -2.46 -7.41
N ARG A 54 -11.24 -1.67 -7.50
CA ARG A 54 -12.18 -1.45 -6.39
C ARG A 54 -13.54 -2.10 -6.69
N TYR A 55 -14.00 -2.89 -5.73
CA TYR A 55 -15.30 -3.55 -5.73
C TYR A 55 -16.05 -3.11 -4.48
N GLY A 56 -17.16 -2.39 -4.63
CA GLY A 56 -17.85 -1.70 -3.56
C GLY A 56 -16.92 -0.72 -2.85
N ASN A 57 -16.68 -0.97 -1.56
CA ASN A 57 -15.78 -0.16 -0.73
C ASN A 57 -14.47 -0.89 -0.37
N VAL A 58 -14.14 -2.00 -1.05
CA VAL A 58 -12.86 -2.69 -0.87
C VAL A 58 -11.96 -2.58 -2.09
N GLU A 59 -10.65 -2.66 -1.87
CA GLU A 59 -9.64 -2.49 -2.91
C GLU A 59 -8.73 -3.72 -2.98
N PHE A 60 -8.38 -4.10 -4.20
CA PHE A 60 -7.47 -5.18 -4.52
C PHE A 60 -6.31 -4.61 -5.33
N PHE A 61 -5.09 -5.00 -4.97
CA PHE A 61 -3.87 -4.49 -5.60
C PHE A 61 -3.26 -5.55 -6.50
N ILE A 62 -2.88 -5.11 -7.69
CA ILE A 62 -2.32 -5.90 -8.77
C ILE A 62 -0.93 -5.40 -9.08
N THR A 63 0.06 -6.28 -9.17
CA THR A 63 1.42 -5.91 -9.55
C THR A 63 1.44 -5.36 -10.97
N THR A 64 2.22 -4.29 -11.19
CA THR A 64 2.32 -3.67 -12.52
C THR A 64 2.99 -4.58 -13.54
N ASP A 65 3.97 -5.35 -13.10
CA ASP A 65 4.88 -6.08 -14.01
C ASP A 65 4.39 -7.51 -14.27
N SER A 66 3.98 -8.21 -13.21
CA SER A 66 3.53 -9.61 -13.27
C SER A 66 2.01 -9.77 -13.30
N HIS A 67 1.25 -8.68 -13.11
CA HIS A 67 -0.22 -8.68 -13.09
C HIS A 67 -0.83 -9.69 -12.12
N LEU A 68 -0.23 -9.83 -10.93
CA LEU A 68 -0.67 -10.73 -9.88
C LEU A 68 -1.37 -9.95 -8.77
N LEU A 69 -2.44 -10.54 -8.22
CA LEU A 69 -3.06 -10.05 -7.01
C LEU A 69 -2.09 -10.17 -5.84
N TYR A 70 -1.74 -9.06 -5.19
CA TYR A 70 -0.78 -9.07 -4.10
C TYR A 70 -1.29 -8.40 -2.81
N GLY A 71 -2.43 -7.72 -2.88
CA GLY A 71 -2.93 -7.03 -1.71
C GLY A 71 -4.43 -6.82 -1.68
N PHE A 72 -4.91 -6.55 -0.47
CA PHE A 72 -6.28 -6.18 -0.14
C PHE A 72 -6.24 -5.00 0.83
N TRP A 73 -7.18 -4.07 0.66
CA TRP A 73 -7.39 -2.95 1.56
C TRP A 73 -8.87 -2.67 1.74
N TRP A 74 -9.24 -2.36 2.97
CA TRP A 74 -10.54 -1.81 3.32
C TRP A 74 -10.38 -0.73 4.38
N GLU A 75 -10.92 0.46 4.10
CA GLU A 75 -10.92 1.61 4.99
C GLU A 75 -12.37 1.94 5.39
N PRO A 76 -12.82 1.51 6.58
CA PRO A 76 -14.17 1.81 7.05
C PRO A 76 -14.42 3.31 7.28
N THR A 77 -15.60 3.77 6.86
CA THR A 77 -16.27 4.93 7.48
C THR A 77 -17.12 4.50 8.68
N GLU A 78 -17.65 5.43 9.48
CA GLU A 78 -18.21 5.18 10.84
C GLU A 78 -19.19 4.02 11.00
N THR A 79 -19.92 3.61 9.96
CA THR A 79 -20.90 2.51 10.06
C THR A 79 -20.78 1.48 8.94
N GLU A 80 -19.81 1.63 8.05
CA GLU A 80 -19.69 0.77 6.88
C GLU A 80 -19.15 -0.61 7.23
N VAL A 81 -19.62 -1.63 6.53
CA VAL A 81 -19.00 -2.97 6.54
C VAL A 81 -18.24 -3.15 5.23
N PRO A 82 -17.25 -4.05 5.13
CA PRO A 82 -16.64 -4.36 3.85
C PRO A 82 -17.70 -4.96 2.92
N GLN A 83 -17.82 -4.40 1.73
CA GLN A 83 -18.81 -4.77 0.73
C GLN A 83 -18.13 -4.74 -0.64
N GLY A 84 -18.32 -5.82 -1.40
CA GLY A 84 -18.00 -5.85 -2.82
C GLY A 84 -19.18 -5.34 -3.66
N ASN A 85 -19.28 -5.82 -4.89
CA ASN A 85 -20.35 -5.45 -5.81
C ASN A 85 -21.32 -6.63 -6.07
N HIS A 86 -22.17 -6.50 -7.09
CA HIS A 86 -23.16 -7.52 -7.42
C HIS A 86 -22.58 -8.91 -7.78
N ARG A 87 -21.26 -9.02 -8.05
CA ARG A 87 -20.57 -10.28 -8.34
C ARG A 87 -19.56 -10.71 -7.28
N LEU A 88 -19.26 -9.84 -6.31
CA LEU A 88 -18.38 -10.13 -5.17
C LEU A 88 -19.10 -9.77 -3.87
N GLN A 89 -19.47 -10.78 -3.10
CA GLN A 89 -20.00 -10.62 -1.75
C GLN A 89 -18.89 -10.83 -0.72
N ILE A 90 -18.98 -10.09 0.38
CA ILE A 90 -18.02 -10.16 1.48
C ILE A 90 -18.80 -10.46 2.76
N ASP A 91 -18.42 -11.55 3.43
CA ASP A 91 -18.82 -11.78 4.82
C ASP A 91 -17.93 -10.90 5.72
N PRO A 92 -18.50 -9.87 6.37
CA PRO A 92 -17.73 -8.90 7.13
C PRO A 92 -17.21 -9.45 8.46
N TRP A 93 -17.70 -10.62 8.91
CA TRP A 93 -17.47 -11.12 10.26
C TRP A 93 -17.84 -10.06 11.32
N ILE A 94 -16.91 -9.61 12.17
CA ILE A 94 -17.15 -8.56 13.18
C ILE A 94 -16.84 -7.15 12.65
N PHE A 95 -16.28 -7.04 11.44
CA PHE A 95 -15.78 -5.79 10.93
C PHE A 95 -16.91 -4.85 10.51
N ARG A 96 -16.86 -3.67 11.11
CA ARG A 96 -17.72 -2.55 10.79
C ARG A 96 -17.02 -1.25 11.18
N GLY A 97 -17.47 -0.18 10.56
CA GLY A 97 -17.21 1.18 10.94
C GLY A 97 -17.29 1.37 12.43
N GLY A 98 -16.25 1.99 12.96
CA GLY A 98 -16.18 2.37 14.35
C GLY A 98 -16.13 1.24 15.38
N VAL A 99 -15.90 0.00 14.97
CA VAL A 99 -15.63 -1.09 15.92
C VAL A 99 -14.38 -0.76 16.75
N SER A 100 -14.48 -0.93 18.07
CA SER A 100 -13.37 -0.62 18.96
C SER A 100 -12.27 -1.66 18.87
N ARG A 101 -11.02 -1.25 19.12
CA ARG A 101 -9.87 -2.16 19.28
C ARG A 101 -10.19 -3.30 20.24
N SER A 102 -10.76 -2.99 21.40
CA SER A 102 -11.11 -4.01 22.42
C SER A 102 -12.09 -5.06 21.89
N SER A 103 -13.07 -4.67 21.08
CA SER A 103 -14.04 -5.60 20.47
C SER A 103 -13.36 -6.49 19.43
N VAL A 104 -12.46 -5.92 18.62
CA VAL A 104 -11.68 -6.67 17.62
C VAL A 104 -10.74 -7.66 18.31
N GLU A 105 -9.99 -7.24 19.32
CA GLU A 105 -9.13 -8.13 20.10
C GLU A 105 -9.91 -9.29 20.72
N GLN A 106 -11.09 -9.02 21.28
CA GLN A 106 -11.93 -10.07 21.84
C GLN A 106 -12.38 -11.05 20.75
N GLY A 107 -12.85 -10.55 19.61
CA GLY A 107 -13.23 -11.40 18.48
C GLY A 107 -12.08 -12.27 17.97
N LEU A 108 -10.85 -11.72 17.89
CA LEU A 108 -9.65 -12.47 17.52
C LEU A 108 -9.34 -13.58 18.54
N ARG A 109 -9.45 -13.30 19.85
CA ARG A 109 -9.26 -14.30 20.91
C ARG A 109 -10.31 -15.41 20.83
N ASP A 110 -11.57 -15.06 20.62
CA ASP A 110 -12.67 -16.03 20.50
C ASP A 110 -12.49 -16.92 19.27
N ALA A 111 -12.01 -16.35 18.16
CA ALA A 111 -11.65 -17.07 16.94
C ALA A 111 -10.29 -17.80 17.02
N LYS A 112 -9.57 -17.70 18.16
CA LYS A 112 -8.23 -18.29 18.39
C LYS A 112 -7.18 -17.82 17.38
N ILE A 113 -7.27 -16.58 16.92
CA ILE A 113 -6.32 -15.95 16.00
C ILE A 113 -5.26 -15.21 16.81
N ALA A 114 -4.00 -15.60 16.63
CA ALA A 114 -2.88 -14.95 17.28
C ALA A 114 -2.57 -13.59 16.64
N PHE A 115 -2.29 -12.59 17.48
CA PHE A 115 -1.94 -11.24 17.05
C PHE A 115 -0.89 -10.62 17.97
N THR A 116 -0.15 -9.66 17.45
CA THR A 116 0.76 -8.79 18.20
C THR A 116 0.36 -7.33 18.01
N GLY A 117 0.41 -6.57 19.10
CA GLY A 117 0.10 -5.14 19.07
C GLY A 117 1.35 -4.29 18.96
N SER A 118 1.27 -3.21 18.20
CA SER A 118 2.31 -2.17 18.12
C SER A 118 1.67 -0.79 18.10
N LYS A 119 2.37 0.20 18.67
CA LYS A 119 1.95 1.60 18.66
C LYS A 119 3.04 2.44 18.00
N SER A 120 2.68 3.23 17.00
CA SER A 120 3.61 4.18 16.38
C SER A 120 3.77 5.43 17.27
N THR A 121 4.82 6.21 16.99
CA THR A 121 5.03 7.53 17.60
C THR A 121 3.89 8.49 17.30
N ASP A 122 3.19 8.30 16.18
CA ASP A 122 2.12 9.16 15.69
C ASP A 122 0.74 8.76 16.26
N GLY A 123 0.75 7.98 17.34
CA GLY A 123 -0.46 7.58 18.06
C GLY A 123 -1.23 6.43 17.43
N VAL A 124 -0.93 6.04 16.19
CA VAL A 124 -1.61 4.93 15.48
C VAL A 124 -1.29 3.61 16.16
N TYR A 125 -2.32 2.79 16.35
CA TYR A 125 -2.18 1.45 16.90
C TYR A 125 -2.45 0.40 15.83
N ALA A 126 -1.62 -0.62 15.74
CA ALA A 126 -1.77 -1.70 14.78
C ALA A 126 -1.72 -3.08 15.46
N LEU A 127 -2.62 -3.97 15.04
CA LEU A 127 -2.57 -5.39 15.33
C LEU A 127 -2.05 -6.13 14.10
N SER A 128 -0.94 -6.83 14.25
CA SER A 128 -0.34 -7.67 13.21
C SER A 128 -0.65 -9.13 13.49
N LEU A 129 -1.17 -9.83 12.49
CA LEU A 129 -1.51 -11.25 12.58
C LEU A 129 -0.42 -12.12 11.93
N ALA A 130 -0.31 -13.37 12.37
CA ALA A 130 0.64 -14.33 11.79
C ALA A 130 0.40 -14.61 10.30
N SER A 131 -0.82 -14.37 9.81
CA SER A 131 -1.23 -14.44 8.41
C SER A 131 -0.68 -13.31 7.55
N GLY A 132 -0.06 -12.28 8.13
CA GLY A 132 0.39 -11.09 7.41
C GLY A 132 -0.70 -10.01 7.24
N VAL A 133 -1.87 -10.19 7.87
CA VAL A 133 -2.91 -9.17 7.91
C VAL A 133 -2.60 -8.15 9.00
N SER A 134 -2.81 -6.87 8.70
CA SER A 134 -2.69 -5.75 9.63
C SER A 134 -4.04 -5.07 9.84
N LEU A 135 -4.40 -4.85 11.10
CA LEU A 135 -5.58 -4.10 11.51
C LEU A 135 -5.11 -2.80 12.16
N THR A 136 -5.45 -1.67 11.57
CA THR A 136 -5.01 -0.35 12.03
C THR A 136 -6.16 0.38 12.70
N PHE A 137 -5.85 1.07 13.79
CA PHE A 137 -6.79 1.80 14.62
C PHE A 137 -6.32 3.25 14.76
N PHE A 138 -7.29 4.17 14.81
CA PHE A 138 -7.01 5.52 15.27
C PHE A 138 -6.41 5.49 16.67
N GLY A 139 -5.57 6.48 16.97
CA GLY A 139 -4.91 6.55 18.27
C GLY A 139 -5.88 6.63 19.44
N ASP A 140 -5.34 6.37 20.63
CA ASP A 140 -6.11 6.41 21.89
C ASP A 140 -6.33 7.85 22.42
N GLU A 141 -5.89 8.88 21.68
CA GLU A 141 -6.06 10.29 22.07
C GLU A 141 -7.50 10.76 21.82
N GLU A 142 -7.98 11.65 22.70
CA GLU A 142 -9.39 12.06 22.81
C GLU A 142 -10.02 12.46 21.46
N GLY A 143 -11.23 11.97 21.21
CA GLY A 143 -12.01 12.26 20.01
C GLY A 143 -13.07 11.20 19.72
N GLU A 144 -14.01 11.50 18.84
CA GLU A 144 -15.10 10.57 18.50
C GLU A 144 -14.59 9.26 17.87
N ASN A 145 -13.37 9.27 17.31
CA ASN A 145 -12.78 8.12 16.64
C ASN A 145 -11.68 7.38 17.43
N ALA A 146 -11.42 7.79 18.68
CA ALA A 146 -10.35 7.22 19.49
C ALA A 146 -10.46 5.69 19.62
N GLY A 147 -9.39 4.97 19.28
CA GLY A 147 -9.31 3.52 19.36
C GLY A 147 -10.26 2.74 18.44
N LYS A 148 -10.88 3.39 17.44
CA LYS A 148 -11.73 2.74 16.44
C LYS A 148 -10.91 2.21 15.27
N LEU A 149 -11.37 1.11 14.67
CA LEU A 149 -10.77 0.54 13.47
C LEU A 149 -10.82 1.56 12.32
N CYS A 150 -9.67 1.78 11.67
CA CYS A 150 -9.55 2.66 10.51
C CYS A 150 -9.14 1.93 9.24
N ALA A 151 -8.46 0.79 9.34
CA ALA A 151 -8.11 0.00 8.15
C ALA A 151 -7.92 -1.48 8.44
N VAL A 152 -8.25 -2.31 7.45
CA VAL A 152 -7.85 -3.71 7.35
C VAL A 152 -7.03 -3.87 6.07
N SER A 153 -5.83 -4.42 6.18
CA SER A 153 -4.94 -4.58 5.04
C SER A 153 -4.21 -5.90 5.07
N ALA A 154 -3.99 -6.48 3.90
CA ALA A 154 -3.17 -7.66 3.73
C ALA A 154 -2.32 -7.47 2.48
N VAL A 155 -1.00 -7.66 2.59
CA VAL A 155 -0.05 -7.43 1.49
C VAL A 155 0.98 -8.56 1.48
N ARG A 156 1.18 -9.16 0.31
CA ARG A 156 2.20 -10.17 0.06
C ARG A 156 3.44 -9.53 -0.54
N LEU A 157 4.37 -9.16 0.35
CA LEU A 157 5.62 -8.52 -0.03
C LEU A 157 6.50 -9.40 -0.91
N ASP A 158 6.41 -10.72 -0.78
CA ASP A 158 7.11 -11.70 -1.62
C ASP A 158 6.61 -11.74 -3.08
N LEU A 159 5.43 -11.17 -3.35
CA LEU A 159 4.88 -11.03 -4.70
C LEU A 159 5.21 -9.68 -5.33
N LEU A 160 5.66 -8.71 -4.53
CA LEU A 160 6.16 -7.47 -5.09
C LEU A 160 7.48 -7.78 -5.81
N PRO A 161 7.71 -7.22 -7.01
CA PRO A 161 9.03 -7.30 -7.60
C PRO A 161 10.03 -6.74 -6.59
N ASP A 162 11.23 -7.35 -6.50
CA ASP A 162 12.35 -6.78 -5.77
C ASP A 162 12.58 -5.36 -6.30
N GLN A 163 11.94 -4.39 -5.67
CA GLN A 163 12.31 -3.02 -5.83
C GLN A 163 13.61 -2.94 -5.07
N GLU A 164 14.74 -3.12 -5.79
CA GLU A 164 16.00 -2.61 -5.29
C GLU A 164 15.68 -1.21 -4.77
N PRO A 165 15.91 -0.92 -3.48
CA PRO A 165 15.58 0.37 -2.94
C PRO A 165 16.23 1.39 -3.86
N THR A 166 15.42 2.19 -4.55
CA THR A 166 15.94 3.32 -5.31
C THR A 166 16.58 4.21 -4.26
N LYS A 167 17.89 4.04 -4.05
CA LYS A 167 18.63 4.86 -3.10
C LYS A 167 18.38 6.29 -3.53
N GLN A 168 17.58 7.01 -2.74
CA GLN A 168 17.42 8.43 -2.94
C GLN A 168 18.75 9.05 -2.56
N VAL A 169 19.51 9.45 -3.57
CA VAL A 169 20.78 10.12 -3.37
C VAL A 169 20.50 11.61 -3.33
N SER A 170 20.62 12.20 -2.14
CA SER A 170 20.63 13.66 -1.96
C SER A 170 22.07 14.16 -2.08
N MET A 171 22.31 15.10 -3.00
CA MET A 171 23.62 15.78 -3.13
C MET A 171 23.42 17.28 -3.16
N THR A 172 24.27 17.99 -2.43
CA THR A 172 24.30 19.45 -2.45
C THR A 172 25.20 19.91 -3.59
N LEU A 173 24.63 20.69 -4.52
CA LEU A 173 25.39 21.39 -5.55
C LEU A 173 25.68 22.82 -5.09
N THR A 174 26.89 23.30 -5.34
CA THR A 174 27.18 24.73 -5.22
C THR A 174 26.50 25.50 -6.35
N VAL A 175 26.24 26.79 -6.11
CA VAL A 175 25.65 27.69 -7.12
C VAL A 175 26.49 27.71 -8.41
N GLN A 176 27.82 27.66 -8.29
CA GLN A 176 28.74 27.65 -9.43
C GLN A 176 28.61 26.37 -10.27
N GLU A 177 28.43 25.21 -9.62
CA GLU A 177 28.19 23.94 -10.31
C GLU A 177 26.86 23.95 -11.06
N VAL A 178 25.81 24.50 -10.45
CA VAL A 178 24.49 24.64 -11.09
C VAL A 178 24.56 25.52 -12.34
N GLU A 179 25.23 26.67 -12.25
CA GLU A 179 25.37 27.58 -13.40
C GLU A 179 26.21 26.95 -14.52
N ARG A 180 27.26 26.19 -14.19
CA ARG A 180 28.03 25.43 -15.18
C ARG A 180 27.15 24.38 -15.89
N ILE A 181 26.36 23.60 -15.14
CA ILE A 181 25.47 22.59 -15.73
C ILE A 181 24.42 23.22 -16.65
N LYS A 182 23.86 24.39 -16.27
CA LYS A 182 22.91 25.13 -17.13
C LYS A 182 23.55 25.56 -18.45
N LEU A 183 24.77 26.08 -18.40
CA LEU A 183 25.51 26.50 -19.60
C LEU A 183 25.82 25.32 -20.52
N ASP A 184 26.23 24.19 -19.95
CA ASP A 184 26.54 22.98 -20.71
C ASP A 184 25.26 22.35 -21.30
N ALA A 185 24.13 22.41 -20.59
CA ALA A 185 22.82 21.99 -21.07
C ALA A 185 22.41 22.78 -22.32
N ALA A 186 22.56 24.10 -22.27
CA ALA A 186 22.27 24.98 -23.40
C ALA A 186 23.17 24.70 -24.61
N ARG A 187 24.47 24.43 -24.38
CA ARG A 187 25.43 24.09 -25.44
C ARG A 187 25.13 22.75 -26.10
N GLN A 188 24.70 21.77 -25.33
CA GLN A 188 24.46 20.39 -25.79
C GLN A 188 23.03 20.15 -26.28
N GLY A 189 22.12 21.11 -26.09
CA GLY A 189 20.71 20.97 -26.47
C GLY A 189 19.96 19.91 -25.65
N VAL A 190 20.37 19.66 -24.40
CA VAL A 190 19.77 18.69 -23.49
C VAL A 190 19.18 19.38 -22.27
N SER A 191 18.29 18.70 -21.55
CA SER A 191 17.72 19.28 -20.32
C SER A 191 18.77 19.34 -19.20
N VAL A 192 18.67 20.39 -18.37
CA VAL A 192 19.48 20.55 -17.15
C VAL A 192 19.36 19.32 -16.25
N ALA A 193 18.15 18.76 -16.12
CA ALA A 193 17.89 17.55 -15.33
C ALA A 193 18.70 16.33 -15.81
N ASN A 194 18.81 16.14 -17.13
CA ASN A 194 19.56 15.01 -17.69
C ASN A 194 21.06 15.16 -17.44
N LEU A 195 21.62 16.37 -17.56
CA LEU A 195 23.02 16.62 -17.24
C LEU A 195 23.30 16.55 -15.74
N CYS A 196 22.40 17.04 -14.89
CA CYS A 196 22.50 16.85 -13.44
C CYS A 196 22.55 15.36 -13.09
N ALA A 197 21.66 14.54 -13.67
CA ALA A 197 21.64 13.10 -13.42
C ALA A 197 22.93 12.41 -13.90
N ALA A 198 23.44 12.77 -15.08
CA ALA A 198 24.70 12.23 -15.59
C ALA A 198 25.89 12.61 -14.71
N TRP A 199 25.94 13.87 -14.27
CA TRP A 199 26.99 14.40 -13.40
C TRP A 199 26.95 13.73 -12.01
N ILE A 200 25.77 13.59 -11.40
CA ILE A 200 25.58 12.88 -10.12
C ILE A 200 26.08 11.44 -10.23
N ARG A 201 25.70 10.72 -11.31
CA ARG A 201 26.16 9.35 -11.55
C ARG A 201 27.67 9.26 -11.72
N GLN A 202 28.30 10.24 -12.37
CA GLN A 202 29.76 10.27 -12.54
C GLN A 202 30.46 10.49 -11.19
N ARG A 203 29.95 11.42 -10.37
CA ARG A 203 30.51 11.74 -9.05
C ARG A 203 30.35 10.59 -8.05
N LEU A 204 29.21 9.90 -8.09
CA LEU A 204 28.98 8.67 -7.32
C LEU A 204 29.96 7.56 -7.71
N ARG A 205 30.38 7.48 -8.98
CA ARG A 205 31.37 6.50 -9.45
C ARG A 205 32.81 6.88 -9.08
N SER A 206 33.11 8.17 -8.90
CA SER A 206 34.45 8.65 -8.52
C SER A 206 34.70 8.65 -7.02
N GLY A 207 33.67 8.47 -6.19
CA GLY A 207 33.80 8.43 -4.72
C GLY A 207 34.05 9.79 -4.08
N GLU A 208 33.80 10.89 -4.79
CA GLU A 208 33.97 12.25 -4.27
C GLU A 208 32.77 12.67 -3.40
N ASP A 209 32.96 12.56 -2.07
CA ASP A 209 32.11 13.05 -0.98
C ASP A 209 30.60 12.94 -1.24
N THR A 210 30.10 11.72 -1.10
CA THR A 210 28.71 11.51 -0.67
C THR A 210 28.66 11.60 0.84
N THR A 211 28.09 12.68 1.38
CA THR A 211 27.44 12.57 2.69
C THR A 211 26.26 11.63 2.51
N GLU A 212 26.46 10.36 2.89
CA GLU A 212 25.37 9.40 3.07
C GLU A 212 24.46 9.94 4.19
N THR A 213 23.51 10.79 3.80
CA THR A 213 22.39 11.07 4.67
C THR A 213 21.47 9.88 4.52
N VAL A 214 21.55 8.93 5.46
CA VAL A 214 20.47 7.98 5.69
C VAL A 214 19.27 8.83 6.12
N ALA A 215 18.45 9.23 5.15
CA ALA A 215 17.20 9.91 5.43
C ALA A 215 16.26 8.87 6.06
N SER A 216 16.24 8.85 7.39
CA SER A 216 15.07 8.39 8.14
C SER A 216 13.89 9.26 7.71
N ASP A 217 12.85 8.60 7.25
CA ASP A 217 11.61 9.17 6.75
C ASP A 217 11.00 10.14 7.78
N THR A 218 11.08 11.44 7.50
CA THR A 218 10.30 12.45 8.22
C THR A 218 9.54 13.28 7.19
N ARG A 219 8.34 12.81 6.83
CA ARG A 219 7.34 13.66 6.18
C ARG A 219 6.81 14.67 7.19
N GLN A 220 7.44 15.85 7.24
CA GLN A 220 6.75 17.07 7.65
C GLN A 220 6.06 17.64 6.42
N GLU A 221 4.75 17.45 6.31
CA GLU A 221 3.91 18.29 5.47
C GLU A 221 3.51 19.53 6.28
N ASN A 222 3.85 20.70 5.72
CA ASN A 222 3.42 22.01 6.20
C ASN A 222 1.90 22.15 6.09
N GLN A 223 1.25 22.46 7.21
CA GLN A 223 0.37 23.63 7.33
C GLN A 223 0.74 24.40 8.61
#